data_AF-A0AAV8WPX9-F1
#
_entry.id   AF-A0AAV8WPX9-F1
#
_cell.length_a   1.000
_cell.length_b   1.000
_cell.length_c   1.000
_cell.angle_alpha   90.00
_cell.angle_beta   90.00
_cell.angle_gamma   90.00
#
_symmetry.space_group_name_H-M   'P 1'
#
loop_
_entity.id
_entity.type
_entity.pdbx_description
1 polymer ?
#
loop_
_entity_poly.entity_id
_entity_poly.type
_entity_poly.pdbx_seq_one_letter_code
_entity_poly.pdbx_strand_id
1 'polypeptide(L)'
;MAPMIYTLYGFAIFFFIFWCAMWLLHLIAIFYGKYRLHKKVKPLPADEPYPGVSILKPLMGVDPHLVSNLETFFTMSYPLYEILFCIEDEKDPAVDVVNALIEKHPKVSPMFLLAVLL
;
A
#
# COMPACT_ATOMS: atom_id res chain seq x y z
N MET A 1 -3.63 52.47 29.12
CA MET A 1 -2.68 51.35 29.01
C MET A 1 -3.31 50.00 29.35
N ALA A 2 -4.05 49.85 30.46
CA ALA A 2 -4.76 48.61 30.81
C ALA A 2 -5.69 48.01 29.71
N PRO A 3 -6.56 48.77 29.01
CA PRO A 3 -7.47 48.18 28.01
C PRO A 3 -6.75 47.57 26.80
N MET A 4 -5.61 48.14 26.40
CA MET A 4 -4.77 47.64 25.30
C MET A 4 -4.07 46.33 25.65
N ILE A 5 -3.81 46.09 26.93
CA ILE A 5 -3.19 44.86 27.43
C ILE A 5 -4.22 43.71 27.42
N TYR A 6 -5.46 43.98 27.83
CA TYR A 6 -6.53 42.97 27.81
C TYR A 6 -6.90 42.52 26.40
N THR A 7 -6.93 43.44 25.42
CA THR A 7 -7.18 43.07 24.02
C THR A 7 -6.06 42.20 23.45
N LEU A 8 -4.80 42.52 23.76
CA LEU A 8 -3.64 41.72 23.36
C LEU A 8 -3.70 40.29 23.93
N TYR A 9 -3.99 40.14 25.22
CA TYR A 9 -4.15 38.82 25.85
C TYR A 9 -5.33 38.05 25.25
N GLY A 10 -6.43 38.72 24.93
CA GLY A 10 -7.57 38.10 24.24
C GLY A 10 -7.18 37.48 22.89
N PHE A 11 -6.44 38.22 22.07
CA PHE A 11 -5.94 37.69 20.80
C PHE A 11 -4.94 36.54 20.99
N ALA A 12 -4.01 36.66 21.95
CA ALA A 12 -3.04 35.60 22.24
C ALA A 12 -3.73 34.29 22.65
N ILE A 13 -4.74 34.36 23.53
CA ILE A 13 -5.53 33.20 23.94
C ILE A 13 -6.30 32.61 22.75
N PHE A 14 -6.92 33.46 21.92
CA PHE A 14 -7.63 33.00 20.72
C PHE A 14 -6.72 32.23 19.76
N PHE A 15 -5.56 32.79 19.41
CA PHE A 15 -4.61 32.12 18.52
C PHE A 15 -4.02 30.84 19.13
N PHE A 16 -3.77 30.83 20.45
CA PHE A 16 -3.29 29.63 21.14
C PHE A 16 -4.34 28.51 21.14
N ILE A 17 -5.61 28.83 21.39
CA ILE A 17 -6.72 27.87 21.30
C ILE A 17 -6.86 27.35 19.86
N PHE A 18 -6.83 28.23 18.87
CA PHE A 18 -6.90 27.85 17.46
C PHE A 18 -5.74 26.92 17.07
N TRP A 19 -4.51 27.25 17.49
CA TRP A 19 -3.33 26.41 17.27
C TRP A 19 -3.51 25.02 17.91
N CYS A 20 -3.93 24.96 19.17
CA CYS A 20 -4.17 23.69 19.86
C CYS A 20 -5.27 22.86 19.17
N ALA A 21 -6.35 23.49 18.72
CA ALA A 21 -7.42 22.83 17.98
C ALA A 21 -6.93 22.26 16.64
N MET A 22 -6.09 23.00 15.91
CA MET A 22 -5.48 22.51 14.66
C MET A 22 -4.60 21.29 14.91
N TRP A 23 -3.75 21.31 15.94
CA TRP A 23 -2.95 20.14 16.31
C TRP A 23 -3.81 18.94 16.72
N LEU A 24 -4.89 19.18 17.47
CA LEU A 24 -5.83 18.12 17.85
C LEU A 24 -6.49 17.49 16.62
N LEU A 25 -6.91 18.28 15.64
CA LEU A 25 -7.48 17.78 14.38
C LEU A 25 -6.48 16.91 13.61
N HIS A 26 -5.21 17.31 13.53
CA HIS A 26 -4.17 16.51 12.88
C HIS A 26 -3.95 15.17 13.58
N LEU A 27 -3.89 15.19 14.92
CA LEU A 27 -3.75 13.97 15.70
C LEU A 27 -4.94 13.03 15.48
N ILE A 28 -6.17 13.54 15.54
CA ILE A 28 -7.39 12.76 15.28
C ILE A 28 -7.34 12.16 13.86
N ALA A 29 -6.94 12.93 12.86
CA ALA A 29 -6.83 12.44 11.48
C ALA A 29 -5.80 11.31 11.34
N ILE A 30 -4.63 11.43 11.98
CA ILE A 30 -3.58 10.39 11.99
C ILE A 30 -4.09 9.13 12.70
N PHE A 31 -4.69 9.27 13.88
CA PHE A 31 -5.23 8.14 14.64
C PHE A 31 -6.36 7.44 13.88
N TYR A 32 -7.27 8.20 13.28
CA TYR A 32 -8.36 7.68 12.48
C TYR A 32 -7.86 6.97 11.22
N GLY A 33 -6.91 7.59 10.49
CA GLY A 33 -6.26 6.98 9.33
C GLY A 33 -5.57 5.67 9.68
N LYS A 34 -4.82 5.64 10.78
CA LYS A 34 -4.19 4.41 11.27
C LYS A 34 -5.22 3.34 11.59
N TYR A 35 -6.27 3.69 12.34
CA TYR A 35 -7.33 2.75 12.73
C TYR A 35 -8.10 2.19 11.52
N ARG A 36 -8.45 3.04 10.55
CA ARG A 36 -9.24 2.64 9.38
C ARG A 36 -8.43 1.85 8.36
N LEU A 37 -7.19 2.25 8.07
CA LEU A 37 -6.35 1.61 7.05
C LEU A 37 -5.67 0.32 7.55
N HIS A 38 -5.36 0.21 8.84
CA HIS A 38 -4.72 -0.98 9.42
C HIS A 38 -5.72 -1.97 10.03
N LYS A 39 -7.01 -1.82 9.71
CA LYS A 39 -8.01 -2.81 10.13
C LYS A 39 -7.68 -4.13 9.44
N LYS A 40 -7.19 -5.09 10.23
CA LYS A 40 -6.93 -6.45 9.73
C LYS A 40 -8.22 -7.02 9.14
N VAL A 41 -8.13 -7.51 7.91
CA VAL A 41 -9.21 -8.30 7.30
C VAL A 41 -9.39 -9.54 8.17
N LYS A 42 -10.63 -9.81 8.58
CA LYS A 42 -10.92 -11.05 9.30
C LYS A 42 -10.75 -12.20 8.32
N PRO A 43 -9.98 -13.26 8.65
CA PRO A 43 -9.92 -14.45 7.81
C PRO A 43 -11.34 -15.01 7.64
N LEU A 44 -11.64 -15.49 6.43
CA LEU A 44 -12.90 -16.18 6.17
C LEU A 44 -12.98 -17.44 7.08
N PRO A 45 -14.19 -17.87 7.48
CA PRO A 45 -14.38 -19.11 8.22
C PRO A 45 -13.70 -20.27 7.50
N ALA A 46 -13.08 -21.18 8.25
CA ALA A 46 -12.29 -22.30 7.71
C ALA A 46 -13.10 -23.28 6.85
N ASP A 47 -14.43 -23.20 6.89
CA ASP A 47 -15.35 -24.13 6.26
C ASP A 47 -15.65 -23.77 4.78
N GLU A 48 -15.25 -22.59 4.30
CA GLU A 48 -15.38 -22.21 2.88
C GLU A 48 -14.01 -22.27 2.18
N PRO A 49 -13.85 -23.10 1.13
CA PRO A 49 -12.64 -23.05 0.33
C PRO A 49 -12.53 -21.70 -0.36
N TYR A 50 -11.38 -21.02 -0.18
CA TYR A 50 -11.09 -19.77 -0.87
C TYR A 50 -11.16 -19.99 -2.39
N PRO A 51 -11.80 -19.10 -3.15
CA PRO A 51 -11.82 -19.21 -4.61
C PRO A 51 -10.41 -19.05 -5.17
N GLY A 52 -10.10 -19.69 -6.30
CA GLY A 52 -8.87 -19.37 -7.03
C GLY A 52 -8.91 -17.92 -7.52
N VAL A 53 -7.82 -17.18 -7.36
CA VAL A 53 -7.71 -15.78 -7.81
C VAL A 53 -6.54 -15.57 -8.75
N SER A 54 -6.73 -14.71 -9.75
CA SER A 54 -5.69 -14.28 -10.68
C SER A 54 -5.28 -12.84 -10.39
N ILE A 55 -4.01 -12.62 -10.11
CA ILE A 55 -3.46 -11.29 -9.79
C ILE A 55 -2.80 -10.74 -11.06
N LEU A 56 -3.43 -9.73 -11.67
CA LEU A 56 -2.84 -9.01 -12.79
C LEU A 56 -1.92 -7.89 -12.29
N LYS A 57 -0.63 -7.96 -12.63
CA LYS A 57 0.38 -6.99 -12.23
C LYS A 57 1.08 -6.40 -13.45
N PRO A 58 0.73 -5.17 -13.87
CA PRO A 58 1.49 -4.46 -14.88
C PRO A 58 2.87 -4.07 -14.33
N LEU A 59 3.90 -4.26 -15.14
CA LEU A 59 5.28 -3.88 -14.86
C LEU A 59 5.79 -2.97 -15.97
N MET A 60 6.57 -1.98 -15.56
CA MET A 60 7.20 -1.05 -16.47
C MET A 60 8.47 -0.52 -15.79
N GLY A 61 9.64 -0.87 -16.33
CA GLY A 61 10.94 -0.54 -15.77
C GLY A 61 11.22 -1.17 -14.40
N VAL A 62 12.36 -0.78 -13.82
CA VAL A 62 12.81 -1.26 -12.51
C VAL A 62 12.85 -0.11 -11.51
N ASP A 63 12.18 -0.31 -10.38
CA ASP A 63 12.24 0.52 -9.18
C ASP A 63 13.21 -0.10 -8.15
N PRO A 64 13.89 0.68 -7.29
CA PRO A 64 14.78 0.16 -6.26
C PRO A 64 14.17 -0.88 -5.31
N HIS A 65 12.84 -0.87 -5.13
CA HIS A 65 12.09 -1.78 -4.29
C HIS A 65 11.27 -2.80 -5.08
N LEU A 66 11.46 -2.90 -6.41
CA LEU A 66 10.69 -3.81 -7.26
C LEU A 66 10.76 -5.26 -6.75
N VAL A 67 11.97 -5.75 -6.44
CA VAL A 67 12.19 -7.12 -5.94
C VAL A 67 11.39 -7.38 -4.66
N SER A 68 11.55 -6.51 -3.65
CA SER A 68 10.86 -6.67 -2.37
C SER A 68 9.34 -6.57 -2.52
N ASN A 69 8.88 -5.67 -3.39
CA ASN A 69 7.45 -5.50 -3.65
C ASN A 69 6.86 -6.73 -4.33
N LEU A 70 7.56 -7.30 -5.32
CA LEU A 70 7.11 -8.49 -6.03
C LEU A 70 7.14 -9.73 -5.14
N GLU A 71 8.17 -9.88 -4.29
CA GLU A 71 8.29 -10.99 -3.34
C GLU A 71 7.08 -11.08 -2.37
N THR A 72 6.42 -9.96 -2.07
CA THR A 72 5.19 -9.98 -1.24
C THR A 72 4.04 -10.75 -1.89
N PHE A 73 3.97 -10.82 -3.22
CA PHE A 73 2.94 -11.58 -3.93
C PHE A 73 3.25 -13.08 -3.90
N PHE A 74 4.52 -13.47 -3.97
CA PHE A 74 4.94 -14.87 -3.88
C PHE A 74 4.85 -15.46 -2.47
N THR A 75 4.81 -14.60 -1.45
CA THR A 75 4.74 -14.99 -0.03
C THR A 75 3.36 -14.74 0.59
N MET A 76 2.37 -14.39 -0.24
CA MET A 76 1.02 -14.11 0.21
C MET A 76 0.38 -15.35 0.84
N SER A 77 -0.26 -15.15 2.00
CA SER A 77 -1.01 -16.20 2.70
C SER A 77 -2.40 -16.42 2.10
N TYR A 78 -2.45 -16.77 0.80
CA TYR A 78 -3.66 -17.15 0.08
C TYR A 78 -3.48 -18.56 -0.49
N PRO A 79 -4.47 -19.47 -0.37
CA PRO A 79 -4.22 -20.88 -0.66
C PRO A 79 -4.12 -21.23 -2.15
N LEU A 80 -4.85 -20.52 -3.02
CA LEU A 80 -4.87 -20.80 -4.46
C LEU A 80 -4.89 -19.50 -5.26
N TYR A 81 -3.76 -19.16 -5.88
CA TYR A 81 -3.65 -17.97 -6.71
C TYR A 81 -2.62 -18.14 -7.81
N GLU A 82 -2.77 -17.34 -8.86
CA GLU A 82 -1.79 -17.15 -9.92
C GLU A 82 -1.44 -15.66 -10.05
N ILE A 83 -0.24 -15.38 -10.54
CA ILE A 83 0.22 -14.01 -10.82
C ILE A 83 0.48 -13.90 -12.31
N LEU A 84 -0.14 -12.91 -12.94
CA LEU A 84 -0.03 -12.55 -14.35
C LEU A 84 0.76 -11.25 -14.47
N PHE A 85 1.94 -11.30 -15.07
CA PHE A 85 2.75 -10.12 -15.31
C PHE A 85 2.48 -9.55 -16.71
N CYS A 86 2.10 -8.28 -16.79
CA CYS A 86 1.95 -7.57 -18.05
C CYS A 86 3.14 -6.65 -18.26
N ILE A 87 3.84 -6.82 -19.38
CA ILE A 87 5.02 -6.02 -19.73
C ILE A 87 4.83 -5.50 -21.15
N GLU A 88 5.25 -4.26 -21.39
CA GLU A 88 5.14 -3.65 -22.71
C GLU A 88 6.23 -4.14 -23.67
N ASP A 89 7.48 -4.22 -23.22
CA ASP A 89 8.64 -4.67 -24.00
C ASP A 89 9.27 -5.94 -23.37
N GLU A 90 9.48 -6.98 -24.16
CA GLU A 90 10.19 -8.20 -23.71
C GLU A 90 11.63 -7.92 -23.22
N LYS A 91 12.20 -6.77 -23.59
CA LYS A 91 13.52 -6.31 -23.14
C LYS A 91 13.46 -5.47 -21.87
N ASP A 92 12.31 -5.33 -21.23
CA ASP A 92 12.19 -4.59 -19.98
C ASP A 92 13.03 -5.28 -18.88
N PRO A 93 13.90 -4.55 -18.16
CA PRO A 93 14.68 -5.12 -17.07
C PRO A 93 13.85 -5.72 -15.93
N ALA A 94 12.55 -5.43 -15.85
CA ALA A 94 11.62 -6.08 -14.93
C ALA A 94 11.46 -7.59 -15.20
N VAL A 95 11.66 -8.04 -16.45
CA VAL A 95 11.57 -9.47 -16.84
C VAL A 95 12.59 -10.31 -16.06
N ASP A 96 13.83 -9.84 -15.96
CA ASP A 96 14.90 -10.54 -15.24
C ASP A 96 14.57 -10.68 -13.75
N VAL A 97 13.99 -9.64 -13.16
CA VAL A 97 13.55 -9.64 -11.76
C VAL A 97 12.44 -10.67 -11.54
N VAL A 98 11.46 -10.73 -12.44
CA VAL A 98 10.37 -11.70 -12.37
C VAL A 98 10.90 -13.13 -12.49
N ASN A 99 11.78 -13.40 -13.46
CA ASN A 99 12.39 -14.72 -13.65
C ASN A 99 13.15 -15.18 -12.41
N ALA A 100 13.96 -14.30 -11.80
CA ALA A 100 14.67 -14.62 -10.57
C ALA A 100 13.72 -14.95 -9.39
N LEU A 101 12.56 -14.30 -9.29
CA LEU A 101 11.57 -14.58 -8.27
C LEU A 101 10.80 -15.88 -8.52
N ILE A 102 10.52 -16.20 -9.79
CA ILE A 102 9.91 -17.49 -10.18
C ILE A 102 10.81 -18.65 -9.78
N GLU A 103 12.12 -18.55 -10.05
CA GLU A 103 13.11 -19.56 -9.63
C GLU A 103 13.19 -19.69 -8.10
N LYS A 104 13.11 -18.56 -7.38
CA LYS A 104 13.15 -18.54 -5.91
C LYS A 104 11.89 -19.13 -5.26
N HIS A 105 10.73 -19.04 -5.92
CA HIS A 105 9.42 -19.43 -5.36
C HIS A 105 8.63 -20.38 -6.28
N PRO A 106 9.10 -21.62 -6.50
CA PRO A 106 8.47 -22.55 -7.45
C PRO A 106 7.08 -23.07 -7.01
N LYS A 107 6.65 -22.78 -5.77
CA LYS A 107 5.36 -23.22 -5.21
C LYS A 107 4.18 -22.37 -5.69
N VAL A 108 4.44 -21.14 -6.12
CA VAL A 108 3.41 -20.27 -6.69
C VAL A 108 3.42 -20.51 -8.17
N SER A 109 2.31 -20.98 -8.75
CA SER A 109 2.20 -21.20 -10.19
C SER A 109 2.18 -19.82 -10.88
N PRO A 110 3.29 -19.37 -11.50
CA PRO A 110 3.29 -18.11 -12.21
C PRO A 110 2.64 -18.37 -13.57
N MET A 111 1.53 -17.72 -13.88
CA MET A 111 0.98 -17.77 -15.23
C MET A 111 1.68 -16.69 -16.05
N PHE A 112 2.18 -17.13 -17.20
CA PHE A 112 2.96 -16.45 -18.22
C PHE A 112 2.81 -14.93 -18.36
N LEU A 113 3.95 -14.33 -18.68
CA LEU A 113 4.17 -12.94 -19.05
C LEU A 113 3.34 -12.60 -20.30
N LEU A 114 2.30 -11.78 -20.13
CA LEU A 114 1.43 -11.36 -21.22
C LEU A 114 1.96 -10.03 -21.75
N ALA A 115 2.79 -10.08 -22.78
CA ALA A 115 3.15 -8.90 -23.57
C ALA A 115 1.95 -8.54 -24.46
N VAL A 116 1.04 -7.71 -23.95
CA VAL A 116 -0.06 -7.16 -24.76
C VAL A 116 -0.10 -5.65 -24.58
N LEU A 117 0.64 -4.98 -25.45
CA LEU A 117 0.22 -3.74 -26.07
C LEU A 117 0.56 -3.86 -27.56
N LEU A 118 -0.45 -4.19 -28.38
CA LEU A 118 -0.43 -3.96 -29.83
C LEU A 118 -0.52 -2.46 -30.12
#